data_AF-A0ABD1JM55-F1
#
_entry.id   AF-A0ABD1JM55-F1
#
_cell.length_a   1.000
_cell.length_b   1.000
_cell.length_c   1.000
_cell.angle_alpha   90.00
_cell.angle_beta   90.00
_cell.angle_gamma   90.00
#
_symmetry.space_group_name_H-M   'P 1'
#
loop_
_entity.id
_entity.type
_entity.pdbx_description
1 polymer ?
#
loop_
_entity_poly.entity_id
_entity_poly.type
_entity_poly.pdbx_seq_one_letter_code
_entity_poly.pdbx_strand_id
1 'polypeptide(L)'
;MDDETWLLGNINQMGYFRVNYDLHNWRLLIEQLMNNHAIISIGNRAGLIDDVFNLARAGFLPQNVPLQIIGYLPQEKEFLPWHAASRALYQLDKLLDRTEDYSLFSDYVLKQVAPKYHKLGWPTTSPDGSFMQATYQAEELQREVIMLACSFGNKHCHRQAVSLISDWISSNKNRIPPNVRDIVYCTGVSLMDEDVWEFIWMKFHSSTAISEKKVLLEALTCSDNSFLLNRQGPHLLKSPL
;
A
#
# COMPACT_ATOMS: atom_id res chain seq x y z
N MET A 1 -21.09 17.89 -28.93
CA MET A 1 -21.03 17.61 -27.48
C MET A 1 -20.51 18.87 -26.83
N ASP A 2 -21.03 19.23 -25.67
CA ASP A 2 -20.58 20.43 -24.96
C ASP A 2 -19.13 20.20 -24.51
N ASP A 3 -18.24 21.15 -24.77
CA ASP A 3 -16.79 21.02 -24.50
C ASP A 3 -16.47 20.88 -23.00
N GLU A 4 -17.47 21.06 -22.15
CA GLU A 4 -17.40 20.96 -20.68
C GLU A 4 -17.85 19.59 -20.13
N THR A 5 -18.35 18.69 -20.99
CA THR A 5 -18.89 17.39 -20.56
C THR A 5 -17.90 16.24 -20.78
N TRP A 6 -17.63 15.48 -19.72
CA TRP A 6 -16.82 14.26 -19.83
C TRP A 6 -17.66 13.07 -20.31
N LEU A 7 -17.01 12.17 -21.05
CA LEU A 7 -17.51 10.87 -21.44
C LEU A 7 -16.80 9.78 -20.63
N LEU A 8 -17.57 8.78 -20.21
CA LEU A 8 -17.08 7.63 -19.48
C LEU A 8 -17.57 6.35 -20.15
N GLY A 9 -16.62 5.59 -20.68
CA GLY A 9 -16.85 4.26 -21.23
C GLY A 9 -16.76 3.17 -20.16
N ASN A 10 -17.25 1.97 -20.49
CA ASN A 10 -17.18 0.78 -19.64
C ASN A 10 -17.70 1.01 -18.20
N ILE A 11 -18.98 1.37 -18.08
CA ILE A 11 -19.61 1.60 -16.77
C ILE A 11 -19.44 0.39 -15.86
N ASN A 12 -18.94 0.63 -14.65
CA ASN A 12 -18.56 -0.37 -13.64
C ASN A 12 -17.56 -1.44 -14.10
N GLN A 13 -16.80 -1.20 -15.18
CA GLN A 13 -15.81 -2.13 -15.70
C GLN A 13 -16.38 -3.53 -16.01
N MET A 14 -17.63 -3.58 -16.51
CA MET A 14 -18.31 -4.85 -16.85
C MET A 14 -17.78 -5.49 -18.13
N GLY A 15 -17.24 -4.69 -19.05
CA GLY A 15 -16.60 -5.16 -20.26
C GLY A 15 -15.13 -5.52 -20.02
N TYR A 16 -14.67 -6.60 -20.65
CA TYR A 16 -13.27 -7.02 -20.60
C TYR A 16 -12.40 -6.24 -21.60
N PHE A 17 -12.33 -4.92 -21.41
CA PHE A 17 -11.50 -4.02 -22.21
C PHE A 17 -11.18 -2.74 -21.42
N ARG A 18 -10.07 -2.10 -21.79
CA ARG A 18 -9.66 -0.79 -21.26
C ARG A 18 -10.22 0.32 -22.11
N VAL A 19 -10.46 1.48 -21.52
CA VAL A 19 -10.91 2.66 -22.27
C VAL A 19 -9.82 3.72 -22.24
N ASN A 20 -9.33 4.10 -23.42
CA ASN A 20 -8.51 5.28 -23.57
C ASN A 20 -9.35 6.44 -24.10
N TYR A 21 -9.12 7.62 -23.55
CA TYR A 21 -9.74 8.86 -24.00
C TYR A 21 -8.68 9.81 -24.56
N ASP A 22 -9.10 10.82 -25.32
CA ASP A 22 -8.22 11.93 -25.62
C ASP A 22 -7.83 12.71 -24.35
N LEU A 23 -6.80 13.55 -24.45
CA LEU A 23 -6.28 14.32 -23.32
C LEU A 23 -7.29 15.30 -22.73
N HIS A 24 -8.22 15.81 -23.55
CA HIS A 24 -9.26 16.73 -23.08
C HIS A 24 -10.25 16.01 -22.17
N ASN A 25 -10.74 14.84 -22.59
CA ASN A 25 -11.65 14.05 -21.78
C ASN A 25 -10.97 13.51 -20.50
N TRP A 26 -9.70 13.09 -20.57
CA TRP A 26 -8.93 12.73 -19.37
C TRP A 26 -8.86 13.90 -18.37
N ARG A 27 -8.62 15.12 -18.87
CA ARG A 27 -8.61 16.32 -18.03
C ARG A 27 -9.97 16.56 -17.35
N LEU A 28 -11.07 16.49 -18.10
CA LEU A 28 -12.41 16.67 -17.56
C LEU A 28 -12.75 15.61 -16.50
N LEU A 29 -12.34 14.36 -16.71
CA LEU A 29 -12.50 13.28 -15.72
C LEU A 29 -11.67 13.55 -14.45
N ILE A 30 -10.42 14.01 -14.58
CA ILE A 30 -9.58 14.40 -13.44
C ILE A 30 -10.22 15.55 -12.66
N GLU A 31 -10.70 16.58 -13.35
CA GLU A 31 -11.39 17.72 -12.74
C GLU A 31 -12.67 17.26 -12.01
N GLN A 32 -13.45 16.35 -12.59
CA GLN A 32 -14.61 15.74 -11.93
C GLN A 32 -14.22 14.99 -10.64
N LEU A 33 -13.13 14.21 -10.67
CA LEU A 33 -12.62 13.49 -9.50
C LEU A 33 -12.15 14.45 -8.40
N MET A 34 -11.47 15.54 -8.77
CA MET A 34 -10.99 16.54 -7.82
C MET A 34 -12.11 17.39 -7.21
N ASN A 35 -13.17 17.68 -7.97
CA ASN A 35 -14.30 18.51 -7.52
C ASN A 35 -15.32 17.69 -6.73
N ASN A 36 -15.73 16.53 -7.28
CA ASN A 36 -16.68 15.63 -6.63
C ASN A 36 -16.55 14.21 -7.19
N HIS A 37 -15.60 13.44 -6.64
CA HIS A 37 -15.37 12.05 -7.05
C HIS A 37 -16.60 11.13 -6.88
N ALA A 38 -17.57 11.47 -6.02
CA ALA A 38 -18.73 10.63 -5.75
C ALA A 38 -19.74 10.56 -6.91
N ILE A 39 -19.65 11.48 -7.89
CA ILE A 39 -20.47 11.44 -9.12
C ILE A 39 -20.11 10.22 -9.98
N ILE A 40 -18.83 9.86 -10.03
CA ILE A 40 -18.35 8.66 -10.73
C ILE A 40 -18.46 7.48 -9.78
N SER A 41 -19.00 6.34 -10.21
CA SER A 41 -19.17 5.17 -9.34
C SER A 41 -17.83 4.64 -8.81
N ILE A 42 -17.85 3.92 -7.67
CA ILE A 42 -16.66 3.32 -7.06
C ILE A 42 -15.90 2.45 -8.06
N GLY A 43 -16.62 1.58 -8.78
CA GLY A 43 -16.05 0.69 -9.79
C GLY A 43 -15.41 1.45 -10.95
N ASN A 44 -16.04 2.53 -11.43
CA ASN A 44 -15.46 3.35 -12.47
C ASN A 44 -14.24 4.14 -12.00
N ARG A 45 -14.22 4.65 -10.76
CA ARG A 45 -13.01 5.33 -10.22
C ARG A 45 -11.82 4.38 -10.15
N ALA A 46 -12.02 3.17 -9.64
CA ALA A 46 -10.99 2.13 -9.62
C ALA A 46 -10.53 1.77 -11.05
N GLY A 47 -11.48 1.63 -11.98
CA GLY A 47 -11.20 1.37 -13.38
C GLY A 47 -10.42 2.48 -14.09
N LEU A 48 -10.76 3.75 -13.84
CA LEU A 48 -10.05 4.90 -14.39
C LEU A 48 -8.60 4.93 -13.91
N ILE A 49 -8.36 4.67 -12.62
CA ILE A 49 -7.01 4.57 -12.05
C ILE A 49 -6.26 3.40 -12.71
N ASP A 50 -6.83 2.20 -12.76
CA ASP A 50 -6.16 1.06 -13.38
C ASP A 50 -5.85 1.33 -14.86
N ASP A 51 -6.81 1.82 -15.64
CA ASP A 51 -6.64 2.12 -17.06
C ASP A 51 -5.55 3.18 -17.30
N VAL A 52 -5.57 4.31 -16.60
CA VAL A 52 -4.63 5.41 -16.88
C VAL A 52 -3.17 5.00 -16.62
N PHE A 53 -2.90 4.23 -15.56
CA PHE A 53 -1.54 3.74 -15.29
C PHE A 53 -1.10 2.67 -16.30
N ASN A 54 -1.98 1.75 -16.67
CA ASN A 54 -1.64 0.70 -17.65
C ASN A 54 -1.47 1.29 -19.07
N LEU A 55 -2.28 2.28 -19.45
CA LEU A 55 -2.18 2.99 -20.73
C LEU A 55 -0.91 3.82 -20.82
N ALA A 56 -0.56 4.55 -19.76
CA ALA A 56 0.70 5.31 -19.71
C ALA A 56 1.92 4.37 -19.78
N ARG A 57 1.89 3.25 -19.05
CA ARG A 57 2.95 2.22 -19.12
C ARG A 57 3.11 1.63 -20.52
N ALA A 58 2.02 1.49 -21.28
CA ALA A 58 2.04 1.01 -22.66
C ALA A 58 2.40 2.11 -23.69
N GLY A 59 2.65 3.35 -23.26
CA GLY A 59 3.01 4.46 -24.13
C GLY A 59 1.83 5.13 -24.84
N PHE A 60 0.59 4.79 -24.48
CA PHE A 60 -0.61 5.41 -25.06
C PHE A 60 -0.98 6.75 -24.39
N LEU A 61 -0.42 7.03 -23.22
CA LEU A 61 -0.64 8.28 -22.49
C LEU A 61 0.67 8.84 -21.93
N PRO A 62 0.81 10.17 -21.87
CA PRO A 62 1.89 10.82 -21.14
C PRO A 62 1.88 10.46 -19.64
N GLN A 63 3.07 10.30 -19.04
CA GLN A 63 3.21 9.87 -17.64
C GLN A 63 2.69 10.89 -16.60
N ASN A 64 2.48 12.14 -16.99
CA ASN A 64 1.91 13.14 -16.09
C ASN A 64 0.39 12.93 -15.86
N VAL A 65 -0.33 12.32 -16.79
CA VAL A 65 -1.78 12.06 -16.67
C VAL A 65 -2.12 11.12 -15.50
N PRO A 66 -1.50 9.93 -15.34
CA PRO A 66 -1.76 9.08 -14.18
C PRO A 66 -1.32 9.73 -12.86
N LEU A 67 -0.26 10.55 -12.86
CA LEU A 67 0.11 11.29 -11.65
C LEU A 67 -0.97 12.33 -11.30
N GLN A 68 -1.50 13.06 -12.27
CA GLN A 68 -2.61 13.99 -12.03
C GLN A 68 -3.86 13.29 -11.49
N ILE A 69 -4.19 12.08 -11.97
CA ILE A 69 -5.36 11.35 -11.45
C ILE A 69 -5.22 11.08 -9.95
N ILE A 70 -4.06 10.62 -9.47
CA ILE A 70 -3.93 10.28 -8.04
C ILE A 70 -3.95 11.50 -7.12
N GLY A 71 -3.87 12.71 -7.68
CA GLY A 71 -4.05 13.96 -6.93
C GLY A 71 -5.41 14.10 -6.22
N TYR A 72 -6.44 13.34 -6.62
CA TYR A 72 -7.74 13.35 -5.92
C TYR A 72 -7.79 12.40 -4.70
N LEU A 73 -6.83 11.47 -4.55
CA LEU A 73 -6.85 10.43 -3.50
C LEU A 73 -7.04 10.95 -2.07
N PRO A 74 -6.54 12.13 -1.64
CA PRO A 74 -6.85 12.68 -0.32
C PRO A 74 -8.35 12.75 0.01
N GLN A 75 -9.20 12.86 -1.01
CA GLN A 75 -10.66 12.92 -0.87
C GLN A 75 -11.32 11.53 -0.92
N GLU A 76 -10.63 10.51 -1.44
CA GLU A 76 -11.20 9.18 -1.67
C GLU A 76 -11.54 8.44 -0.36
N LYS A 77 -12.72 7.84 -0.35
CA LYS A 77 -13.29 7.20 0.84
C LYS A 77 -13.30 5.69 0.75
N GLU A 78 -13.32 5.15 -0.45
CA GLU A 78 -13.67 3.75 -0.72
C GLU A 78 -12.43 2.89 -0.97
N PHE A 79 -12.49 1.62 -0.56
CA PHE A 79 -11.38 0.68 -0.69
C PHE A 79 -10.92 0.51 -2.15
N LEU A 80 -11.85 0.30 -3.08
CA LEU A 80 -11.50 -0.19 -4.42
C LEU A 80 -10.60 0.77 -5.23
N PRO A 81 -10.84 2.11 -5.24
CA PRO A 81 -9.95 3.05 -5.91
C PRO A 81 -8.58 3.17 -5.22
N TRP A 82 -8.54 3.11 -3.88
CA TRP A 82 -7.28 3.04 -3.13
C TRP A 82 -6.47 1.79 -3.48
N HIS A 83 -7.13 0.65 -3.58
CA HIS A 83 -6.48 -0.61 -3.98
C HIS A 83 -5.92 -0.54 -5.41
N ALA A 84 -6.68 0.00 -6.36
CA ALA A 84 -6.22 0.22 -7.73
C ALA A 84 -4.98 1.15 -7.78
N ALA A 85 -5.01 2.26 -7.04
CA ALA A 85 -3.88 3.18 -6.95
C ALA A 85 -2.64 2.50 -6.34
N SER A 86 -2.81 1.79 -5.23
CA SER A 86 -1.71 1.16 -4.50
C SER A 86 -0.97 0.15 -5.36
N ARG A 87 -1.69 -0.68 -6.12
CA ARG A 87 -1.08 -1.62 -7.08
C ARG A 87 -0.22 -0.94 -8.13
N ALA A 88 -0.65 0.21 -8.65
CA ALA A 88 0.14 0.98 -9.60
C ALA A 88 1.34 1.66 -8.93
N LEU A 89 1.15 2.23 -7.75
CA LEU A 89 2.19 2.91 -6.99
C LEU A 89 3.32 1.97 -6.56
N TYR A 90 3.02 0.75 -6.10
CA TYR A 90 4.07 -0.23 -5.77
C TYR A 90 4.86 -0.70 -6.99
N GLN A 91 4.26 -0.69 -8.19
CA GLN A 91 5.01 -0.97 -9.41
C GLN A 91 6.00 0.16 -9.73
N LEU A 92 5.56 1.41 -9.59
CA LEU A 92 6.42 2.58 -9.80
C LEU A 92 7.50 2.69 -8.73
N ASP A 93 7.19 2.40 -7.47
CA ASP A 93 8.14 2.33 -6.37
C ASP A 93 9.32 1.42 -6.71
N LYS A 94 9.04 0.18 -7.12
CA LYS A 94 10.08 -0.78 -7.56
C LYS A 94 10.87 -0.37 -8.80
N LEU A 95 10.29 0.45 -9.68
CA LEU A 95 10.98 0.94 -10.87
C LEU A 95 11.88 2.14 -10.54
N LEU A 96 11.52 2.90 -9.52
CA LEU A 96 12.16 4.17 -9.18
C LEU A 96 13.08 4.07 -7.96
N ASP A 97 13.03 3.00 -7.15
CA ASP A 97 13.75 2.82 -5.89
C ASP A 97 15.26 3.10 -5.94
N ARG A 98 15.89 2.91 -7.10
CA ARG A 98 17.33 3.11 -7.34
C ARG A 98 17.64 4.29 -8.27
N THR A 99 16.68 5.17 -8.48
CA THR A 99 16.82 6.36 -9.32
C THR A 99 17.01 7.61 -8.46
N GLU A 100 17.65 8.65 -9.04
CA GLU A 100 17.87 9.92 -8.36
C GLU A 100 16.55 10.65 -8.01
N ASP A 101 15.50 10.40 -8.78
CA ASP A 101 14.18 11.03 -8.63
C ASP A 101 13.27 10.31 -7.61
N TYR A 102 13.74 9.23 -6.97
CA TYR A 102 12.92 8.45 -6.05
C TYR A 102 12.32 9.28 -4.92
N SER A 103 13.12 10.17 -4.33
CA SER A 103 12.66 11.02 -3.22
C SER A 103 11.53 11.95 -3.64
N LEU A 104 11.59 12.50 -4.87
CA LEU A 104 10.53 13.36 -5.40
C LEU A 104 9.24 12.58 -5.62
N PHE A 105 9.34 11.36 -6.17
CA PHE A 105 8.19 10.48 -6.35
C PHE A 105 7.58 10.09 -5.00
N SER A 106 8.42 9.69 -4.04
CA SER A 106 7.98 9.27 -2.71
C SER A 106 7.28 10.41 -1.96
N ASP A 107 7.84 11.62 -1.97
CA ASP A 107 7.21 12.81 -1.38
C ASP A 107 5.86 13.13 -2.03
N TYR A 108 5.77 12.99 -3.35
CA TYR A 108 4.53 13.22 -4.08
C TYR A 108 3.43 12.22 -3.68
N VAL A 109 3.77 10.94 -3.56
CA VAL A 109 2.85 9.88 -3.12
C VAL A 109 2.44 10.12 -1.66
N LEU A 110 3.39 10.39 -0.76
CA LEU A 110 3.11 10.68 0.64
C LEU A 110 2.15 11.86 0.81
N LYS A 111 2.28 12.89 -0.02
CA LYS A 111 1.35 14.04 -0.01
C LYS A 111 -0.10 13.62 -0.25
N GLN A 112 -0.33 12.58 -1.06
CA GLN A 112 -1.69 12.08 -1.33
C GLN A 112 -2.19 11.12 -0.24
N VAL A 113 -1.30 10.31 0.32
CA VAL A 113 -1.64 9.24 1.28
C VAL A 113 -1.79 9.76 2.71
N ALA A 114 -0.92 10.67 3.14
CA ALA A 114 -0.82 11.10 4.54
C ALA A 114 -2.14 11.62 5.14
N PRO A 115 -2.97 12.43 4.45
CA PRO A 115 -4.23 12.91 5.02
C PRO A 115 -5.18 11.76 5.39
N LYS A 116 -5.29 10.75 4.52
CA LYS A 116 -6.13 9.58 4.75
C LYS A 116 -5.56 8.71 5.87
N TYR A 117 -4.24 8.51 5.86
CA TYR A 117 -3.52 7.75 6.88
C TYR A 117 -3.76 8.31 8.29
N HIS A 118 -3.56 9.61 8.48
CA HIS A 118 -3.75 10.25 9.78
C HIS A 118 -5.21 10.22 10.25
N LYS A 119 -6.17 10.19 9.32
CA LYS A 119 -7.60 10.08 9.65
C LYS A 119 -8.00 8.66 10.05
N LEU A 120 -7.47 7.63 9.39
CA LEU A 120 -7.82 6.24 9.69
C LEU A 120 -7.07 5.69 10.91
N GLY A 121 -5.80 6.06 11.08
CA GLY A 121 -4.97 5.52 12.14
C GLY A 121 -4.74 4.01 12.04
N TRP A 122 -4.22 3.42 13.12
CA TRP A 122 -3.95 1.99 13.23
C TRP A 122 -5.12 1.24 13.91
N PRO A 123 -5.31 -0.06 13.63
CA PRO A 123 -6.31 -0.85 14.34
C PRO A 123 -6.00 -0.90 15.84
N THR A 124 -7.00 -0.63 16.68
CA THR A 124 -6.89 -0.76 18.13
C THR A 124 -7.45 -2.09 18.58
N THR A 125 -6.67 -2.85 19.34
CA THR A 125 -7.15 -4.01 20.09
C THR A 125 -7.98 -3.50 21.27
N SER A 126 -9.21 -3.97 21.45
CA SER A 126 -9.98 -3.62 22.64
C SER A 126 -9.33 -4.23 23.90
N PRO A 127 -9.62 -3.72 25.11
CA PRO A 127 -9.05 -4.23 26.35
C PRO A 127 -9.34 -5.72 26.62
N ASP A 128 -10.44 -6.23 26.06
CA ASP A 128 -10.89 -7.63 26.09
C ASP A 128 -10.27 -8.49 24.97
N GLY A 129 -9.41 -7.91 24.13
CA GLY A 129 -8.75 -8.63 23.03
C GLY A 129 -9.64 -8.87 21.81
N SER A 130 -10.84 -8.28 21.77
CA SER A 130 -11.71 -8.30 20.60
C SER A 130 -11.32 -7.18 19.63
N PHE A 131 -11.52 -7.41 18.33
CA PHE A 131 -11.33 -6.37 17.33
C PHE A 131 -12.65 -5.60 17.19
N MET A 132 -12.60 -4.26 17.17
CA MET A 132 -13.78 -3.46 16.85
C MET A 132 -14.28 -3.89 15.46
N GLN A 133 -15.55 -4.27 15.38
CA GLN A 133 -16.12 -4.90 14.20
C GLN A 133 -16.37 -3.85 13.10
N ALA A 134 -15.31 -3.50 12.39
CA ALA A 134 -15.37 -2.72 11.17
C ALA A 134 -15.89 -3.61 10.01
N THR A 135 -16.41 -3.00 8.96
CA THR A 135 -16.72 -3.76 7.74
C THR A 135 -15.41 -4.21 7.10
N TYR A 136 -15.41 -5.37 6.44
CA TYR A 136 -14.23 -5.90 5.72
C TYR A 136 -13.57 -4.84 4.81
N GLN A 137 -14.38 -4.05 4.08
CA GLN A 137 -13.86 -2.97 3.23
C GLN A 137 -13.15 -1.85 3.99
N ALA A 138 -13.60 -1.52 5.21
CA ALA A 138 -12.96 -0.52 6.04
C ALA A 138 -11.61 -1.03 6.59
N GLU A 139 -11.54 -2.31 6.97
CA GLU A 139 -10.29 -2.95 7.41
C GLU A 139 -9.25 -3.02 6.28
N GLU A 140 -9.67 -3.43 5.08
CA GLU A 140 -8.80 -3.49 3.91
C GLU A 140 -8.33 -2.10 3.47
N LEU A 141 -9.21 -1.10 3.49
CA LEU A 141 -8.82 0.28 3.21
C LEU A 141 -7.79 0.79 4.24
N GLN A 142 -8.02 0.53 5.53
CA GLN A 142 -7.09 0.94 6.58
C GLN A 142 -5.73 0.28 6.37
N ARG A 143 -5.71 -1.02 6.10
CA ARG A 143 -4.48 -1.77 5.80
C ARG A 143 -3.75 -1.18 4.58
N GLU A 144 -4.45 -0.95 3.48
CA GLU A 144 -3.86 -0.42 2.23
C GLU A 144 -3.20 0.95 2.45
N VAL A 145 -3.90 1.85 3.17
CA VAL A 145 -3.39 3.19 3.46
C VAL A 145 -2.21 3.16 4.42
N ILE A 146 -2.21 2.27 5.42
CA ILE A 146 -1.05 2.07 6.32
C ILE A 146 0.14 1.53 5.52
N MET A 147 -0.07 0.55 4.65
CA MET A 147 1.00 -0.05 3.85
C MET A 147 1.65 0.99 2.94
N LEU A 148 0.85 1.80 2.23
CA LEU A 148 1.38 2.90 1.43
C LEU A 148 2.15 3.91 2.30
N ALA A 149 1.58 4.33 3.43
CA ALA A 149 2.23 5.31 4.29
C ALA A 149 3.60 4.81 4.79
N CYS A 150 3.69 3.55 5.24
CA CYS A 150 4.94 2.98 5.72
C CYS A 150 5.95 2.74 4.58
N SER A 151 5.50 2.22 3.43
CA SER A 151 6.39 1.94 2.28
C SER A 151 7.04 3.21 1.73
N PHE A 152 6.29 4.31 1.68
CA PHE A 152 6.78 5.59 1.18
C PHE A 152 7.42 6.48 2.26
N GLY A 153 7.73 5.95 3.46
CA GLY A 153 8.56 6.69 4.42
C GLY A 153 7.81 7.64 5.37
N ASN A 154 6.51 7.45 5.61
CA ASN A 154 5.78 8.25 6.58
C ASN A 154 6.36 8.05 8.00
N LYS A 155 6.97 9.11 8.55
CA LYS A 155 7.64 9.10 9.86
C LYS A 155 6.73 8.71 11.03
N HIS A 156 5.43 8.95 10.95
CA HIS A 156 4.49 8.50 11.99
C HIS A 156 4.21 7.00 11.85
N CYS A 157 4.04 6.50 10.62
CA CYS A 157 3.88 5.07 10.34
C CYS A 157 5.07 4.25 10.84
N HIS A 158 6.28 4.71 10.51
CA HIS A 158 7.54 4.08 10.97
C HIS A 158 7.64 4.04 12.50
N ARG A 159 7.41 5.17 13.18
CA ARG A 159 7.44 5.22 14.65
C ARG A 159 6.42 4.28 15.29
N GLN A 160 5.21 4.18 14.73
CA GLN A 160 4.19 3.28 15.26
C GLN A 160 4.57 1.80 15.05
N ALA A 161 5.07 1.44 13.88
CA ALA A 161 5.54 0.08 13.60
C ALA A 161 6.68 -0.33 14.55
N VAL A 162 7.67 0.57 14.73
CA VAL A 162 8.79 0.37 15.67
C VAL A 162 8.28 0.23 17.11
N SER A 163 7.30 1.03 17.54
CA SER A 163 6.70 0.89 18.87
C SER A 163 6.04 -0.48 19.05
N LEU A 164 5.23 -0.91 18.08
CA LEU A 164 4.48 -2.16 18.14
C LEU A 164 5.40 -3.40 18.18
N ILE A 165 6.47 -3.41 17.37
CA ILE A 165 7.43 -4.51 17.39
C ILE A 165 8.27 -4.51 18.68
N SER A 166 8.64 -3.35 19.20
CA SER A 166 9.35 -3.22 20.49
C SER A 166 8.51 -3.72 21.66
N ASP A 167 7.21 -3.41 21.67
CA ASP A 167 6.26 -3.92 22.66
C ASP A 167 6.12 -5.45 22.57
N TRP A 168 6.16 -6.01 21.36
CA TRP A 168 6.14 -7.46 21.20
C TRP A 168 7.43 -8.11 21.70
N ILE A 169 8.59 -7.54 21.37
CA ILE A 169 9.91 -8.04 21.83
C ILE A 169 9.97 -8.04 23.37
N SER A 170 9.61 -6.92 24.00
CA SER A 170 9.70 -6.76 25.46
C SER A 170 8.70 -7.64 26.24
N SER A 171 7.47 -7.78 25.75
CA SER A 171 6.43 -8.56 26.43
C SER A 171 6.44 -10.05 26.08
N ASN A 172 7.15 -10.41 25.01
CA ASN A 172 7.10 -11.72 24.35
C ASN A 172 5.67 -12.17 23.96
N LYS A 173 4.70 -11.24 23.93
CA LYS A 173 3.29 -11.47 23.59
C LYS A 173 2.92 -10.64 22.37
N ASN A 174 2.58 -11.32 21.28
CA ASN A 174 2.25 -10.63 20.04
C ASN A 174 0.84 -10.04 20.11
N ARG A 175 0.77 -8.72 20.30
CA ARG A 175 -0.49 -7.96 20.32
C ARG A 175 -0.76 -7.23 19.00
N ILE A 176 0.09 -7.43 18.00
CA ILE A 176 -0.03 -6.77 16.70
C ILE A 176 -1.26 -7.35 15.99
N PRO A 177 -2.21 -6.52 15.54
CA PRO A 177 -3.37 -6.96 14.79
C PRO A 177 -2.96 -7.76 13.56
N PRO A 178 -3.55 -8.96 13.32
CA PRO A 178 -3.12 -9.84 12.22
C PRO A 178 -3.10 -9.18 10.84
N ASN A 179 -4.02 -8.26 10.57
CA ASN A 179 -4.16 -7.57 9.29
C ASN A 179 -3.01 -6.59 8.96
N VAL A 180 -2.17 -6.21 9.95
CA VAL A 180 -1.05 -5.29 9.75
C VAL A 180 0.30 -5.87 10.19
N ARG A 181 0.36 -7.16 10.55
CA ARG A 181 1.59 -7.82 11.05
C ARG A 181 2.72 -7.76 10.04
N ASP A 182 2.42 -8.07 8.79
CA ASP A 182 3.37 -8.00 7.68
C ASP A 182 4.01 -6.61 7.58
N ILE A 183 3.20 -5.56 7.67
CA ILE A 183 3.68 -4.17 7.63
C ILE A 183 4.59 -3.88 8.84
N VAL A 184 4.16 -4.24 10.05
CA VAL A 184 4.92 -3.98 11.28
C VAL A 184 6.24 -4.74 11.29
N TYR A 185 6.23 -6.03 10.94
CA TYR A 185 7.44 -6.85 10.95
C TYR A 185 8.44 -6.36 9.90
N CYS A 186 7.99 -6.14 8.66
CA CYS A 186 8.84 -5.69 7.57
C CYS A 186 9.44 -4.30 7.88
N THR A 187 8.61 -3.36 8.36
CA THR A 187 9.08 -2.02 8.75
C THR A 187 10.06 -2.07 9.92
N GLY A 188 9.80 -2.92 10.91
CA GLY A 188 10.71 -3.11 12.04
C GLY A 188 12.06 -3.68 11.60
N VAL A 189 12.06 -4.72 10.77
CA VAL A 189 13.29 -5.34 10.24
C VAL A 189 14.08 -4.40 9.31
N SER A 190 13.40 -3.53 8.56
CA SER A 190 14.05 -2.53 7.70
C SER A 190 14.71 -1.41 8.51
N LEU A 191 14.06 -0.94 9.58
CA LEU A 191 14.50 0.27 10.30
C LEU A 191 15.34 0.03 11.56
N MET A 192 15.27 -1.18 12.13
CA MET A 192 15.92 -1.49 13.40
C MET A 192 17.17 -2.36 13.20
N ASP A 193 17.85 -2.67 14.30
CA ASP A 193 19.11 -3.39 14.33
C ASP A 193 18.97 -4.91 14.17
N GLU A 194 20.11 -5.60 14.18
CA GLU A 194 20.21 -7.06 14.03
C GLU A 194 19.39 -7.81 15.10
N ASP A 195 19.20 -7.23 16.30
CA ASP A 195 18.44 -7.85 17.39
C ASP A 195 16.97 -8.07 17.00
N VAL A 196 16.37 -7.14 16.27
CA VAL A 196 15.00 -7.28 15.76
C VAL A 196 14.91 -8.39 14.72
N TRP A 197 15.90 -8.47 13.83
CA TRP A 197 15.97 -9.54 12.84
C TRP A 197 16.08 -10.91 13.51
N GLU A 198 16.97 -11.06 14.50
CA GLU A 198 17.16 -12.31 15.26
C GLU A 198 15.90 -12.72 16.02
N PHE A 199 15.20 -11.74 16.60
CA PHE A 199 13.91 -12.01 17.23
C PHE A 199 12.89 -12.57 16.25
N ILE A 200 12.73 -11.95 15.08
CA ILE A 200 11.81 -12.45 14.03
C ILE A 200 12.24 -13.84 13.53
N TRP A 201 13.55 -14.07 13.39
CA TRP A 201 14.11 -15.37 13.00
C TRP A 201 13.79 -16.47 14.02
N MET A 202 13.98 -16.19 15.31
CA MET A 202 13.58 -17.08 16.40
C MET A 202 12.06 -17.37 16.35
N LYS A 203 11.24 -16.34 16.13
CA LYS A 203 9.78 -16.51 16.02
C LYS A 203 9.38 -17.37 14.84
N PHE A 204 10.04 -17.22 13.69
CA PHE A 204 9.82 -18.04 12.50
C PHE A 204 10.06 -19.52 12.79
N HIS A 205 11.17 -19.85 13.47
CA HIS A 205 11.49 -21.24 13.83
C HIS A 205 10.55 -21.82 14.90
N SER A 206 10.12 -21.02 15.87
CA SER A 206 9.24 -21.46 16.97
C SER A 206 7.76 -21.58 16.57
N SER A 207 7.32 -20.86 15.54
CA SER A 207 5.92 -20.88 15.10
C SER A 207 5.57 -22.22 14.47
N THR A 208 4.35 -22.70 14.70
CA THR A 208 3.78 -23.88 14.02
C THR A 208 2.74 -23.51 12.97
N ALA A 209 2.24 -22.27 13.00
CA ALA A 209 1.24 -21.78 12.07
C ALA A 209 1.91 -21.39 10.73
N ILE A 210 1.53 -22.07 9.65
CA ILE A 210 2.10 -21.85 8.31
C ILE A 210 1.87 -20.41 7.83
N SER A 211 0.68 -19.85 8.09
CA SER A 211 0.35 -18.46 7.75
C SER A 211 1.28 -17.45 8.44
N GLU A 212 1.52 -17.62 9.73
CA GLU A 212 2.44 -16.75 10.49
C GLU A 212 3.90 -16.95 10.04
N LYS A 213 4.32 -18.20 9.78
CA LYS A 213 5.65 -18.49 9.25
C LYS A 213 5.92 -17.75 7.94
N LYS A 214 4.95 -17.75 7.02
CA LYS A 214 5.09 -17.05 5.74
C LYS A 214 5.33 -15.56 5.96
N VAL A 215 4.52 -14.92 6.82
CA VAL A 215 4.64 -13.48 7.11
C VAL A 215 5.98 -13.15 7.79
N LEU A 216 6.43 -13.97 8.75
CA LEU A 216 7.73 -13.79 9.39
C LEU A 216 8.88 -13.96 8.39
N LEU A 217 8.79 -14.95 7.49
CA LEU A 217 9.79 -15.19 6.46
C LEU A 217 9.90 -14.02 5.48
N GLU A 218 8.76 -13.51 5.01
CA GLU A 218 8.72 -12.33 4.14
C GLU A 218 9.31 -11.11 4.83
N ALA A 219 9.00 -10.89 6.12
CA ALA A 219 9.54 -9.76 6.88
C ALA A 219 11.07 -9.80 7.03
N LEU A 220 11.67 -10.99 7.17
CA LEU A 220 13.14 -11.15 7.25
C LEU A 220 13.85 -10.67 5.98
N THR A 221 13.15 -10.66 4.83
CA THR A 221 13.68 -10.16 3.56
C THR A 221 13.69 -8.64 3.44
N CYS A 222 13.05 -7.93 4.38
CA CYS A 222 12.99 -6.47 4.38
C CYS A 222 14.22 -5.78 4.99
N SER A 223 15.24 -6.53 5.41
CA SER A 223 16.45 -5.94 6.01
C SER A 223 17.32 -5.29 4.94
N ASP A 224 17.80 -4.08 5.20
CA ASP A 224 18.78 -3.41 4.34
C ASP A 224 20.21 -3.96 4.53
N ASN A 225 20.43 -4.83 5.52
CA ASN A 225 21.73 -5.43 5.80
C ASN A 225 21.96 -6.66 4.91
N SER A 226 22.83 -6.50 3.90
CA SER A 226 23.18 -7.56 2.95
C SER A 226 23.74 -8.83 3.60
N PHE A 227 24.40 -8.74 4.76
CA PHE A 227 24.87 -9.91 5.50
C PHE A 227 23.70 -10.74 6.04
N LEU A 228 22.71 -10.09 6.64
CA LEU A 228 21.51 -10.76 7.18
C LEU A 228 20.66 -11.39 6.08
N LEU A 229 20.57 -10.74 4.90
CA LEU A 229 19.90 -11.30 3.73
C LEU A 229 20.61 -12.56 3.22
N ASN A 230 21.93 -12.51 3.06
CA ASN A 230 22.71 -13.65 2.56
C ASN A 230 22.70 -14.85 3.51
N ARG A 231 22.57 -14.61 4.82
CA ARG A 231 22.46 -15.66 5.84
C ARG A 231 21.20 -16.52 5.67
N GLN A 232 20.12 -16.00 5.09
CA GLN A 232 18.86 -16.74 4.88
C GLN A 232 18.96 -17.78 3.76
N GLY A 233 19.71 -17.47 2.70
CA GLY A 233 19.76 -18.25 1.46
C GLY A 233 19.99 -19.76 1.66
N PRO A 234 21.00 -20.18 2.43
CA PRO A 234 21.26 -21.60 2.71
C PRO A 234 20.14 -22.33 3.47
N HIS A 235 19.33 -21.61 4.25
CA HIS A 235 18.22 -22.18 5.02
C HIS A 235 16.96 -22.34 4.17
N LEU A 236 16.69 -21.39 3.27
CA LEU A 236 15.60 -21.49 2.28
C LEU A 236 15.78 -22.70 1.36
N LEU A 237 17.03 -23.02 0.99
CA LEU A 237 17.36 -24.18 0.16
C LEU A 237 17.24 -25.53 0.88
N LYS A 238 17.12 -25.54 2.22
CA LYS A 238 17.07 -26.75 3.04
C LYS A 238 15.72 -27.01 3.69
N SER A 239 14.79 -26.05 3.66
CA SER A 239 13.44 -26.23 4.18
C SER A 239 12.55 -26.83 3.09
N PRO A 240 11.94 -28.02 3.28
CA PRO A 240 10.88 -28.45 2.39
C PRO A 240 9.70 -27.50 2.57
N LEU A 241 9.18 -26.98 1.45
CA LEU A 241 7.88 -26.30 1.41
C LEU A 241 6.76 -27.30 1.74
#